data_AF-A0A5U0LZN3-F1
#
_entry.id   AF-A0A5U0LZN3-F1
#
_cell.length_a   1.000
_cell.length_b   1.000
_cell.length_c   1.000
_cell.angle_alpha   90.00
_cell.angle_beta   90.00
_cell.angle_gamma   90.00
#
_symmetry.space_group_name_H-M   'P 1'
#
loop_
_entity.id
_entity.type
_entity.pdbx_description
1 polymer ?
#
loop_
_entity_poly.entity_id
_entity_poly.type
_entity_poly.pdbx_seq_one_letter_code
_entity_poly.pdbx_strand_id
1 'polypeptide(L)'
;MATKETENKSGRYAAYIDSLITISSKNQATIASEIGYKNPNNLSLIKSGKIPLPIDKVRPLANALGADPVRLMLMVLEERHPELLEFFREEGTAPLSPDEKKVLEAFRQRFDGQHGASEKVVEAIKSL
;
A
#
# COMPACT_ATOMS: atom_id res chain seq x y z
N MET A 1 17.52 -20.97 31.04
CA MET A 1 16.18 -20.58 30.52
C MET A 1 16.11 -19.06 30.58
N ALA A 2 16.13 -18.39 29.43
CA ALA A 2 15.86 -16.96 29.31
C ALA A 2 15.13 -16.77 27.99
N THR A 3 13.80 -16.80 28.04
CA THR A 3 12.91 -16.37 26.96
C THR A 3 13.06 -14.86 26.84
N LYS A 4 13.88 -14.40 25.88
CA LYS A 4 13.84 -12.99 25.47
C LYS A 4 12.54 -12.79 24.70
N GLU A 5 11.63 -12.07 25.36
CA GLU A 5 10.41 -11.54 24.81
C GLU A 5 10.72 -10.85 23.48
N THR A 6 10.20 -11.40 22.40
CA THR A 6 10.13 -10.73 21.10
C THR A 6 9.15 -9.57 21.25
N GLU A 7 9.68 -8.38 21.50
CA GLU A 7 8.94 -7.12 21.31
C GLU A 7 8.39 -7.11 19.87
N ASN A 8 7.10 -7.40 19.76
CA ASN A 8 6.38 -7.51 18.50
C ASN A 8 6.20 -6.10 17.92
N LYS A 9 7.20 -5.62 17.20
CA LYS A 9 7.15 -4.36 16.47
C LYS A 9 6.10 -4.51 15.37
N SER A 10 4.87 -4.03 15.64
CA SER A 10 3.77 -4.09 14.68
C SER A 10 4.21 -3.45 13.36
N GLY A 11 4.09 -4.19 12.27
CA GLY A 11 4.47 -3.74 10.93
C GLY A 11 3.81 -2.42 10.55
N ARG A 12 4.46 -1.60 9.72
CA ARG A 12 3.95 -0.27 9.35
C ARG A 12 2.59 -0.38 8.64
N TYR A 13 2.43 -1.37 7.75
CA TYR A 13 1.13 -1.59 7.12
C TYR A 13 0.09 -2.15 8.11
N ALA A 14 0.50 -2.95 9.11
CA ALA A 14 -0.39 -3.49 10.14
C ALA A 14 -0.94 -2.37 11.04
N ALA A 15 -0.08 -1.46 11.50
CA ALA A 15 -0.49 -0.27 12.25
C ALA A 15 -1.40 0.67 11.43
N TYR A 16 -1.12 0.79 10.13
CA TYR A 16 -1.99 1.53 9.21
C TYR A 16 -3.38 0.90 9.10
N ILE A 17 -3.46 -0.43 8.93
CA ILE A 17 -4.73 -1.18 8.91
C ILE A 17 -5.48 -1.02 10.23
N ASP A 18 -4.79 -1.11 11.37
CA ASP A 18 -5.40 -0.96 12.69
C ASP A 18 -6.01 0.44 12.87
N SER A 19 -5.30 1.47 12.40
CA SER A 19 -5.80 2.85 12.39
C SER A 19 -7.06 2.98 11.52
N LEU A 20 -7.04 2.42 10.30
CA LEU A 20 -8.19 2.44 9.39
C LEU A 20 -9.41 1.71 9.96
N ILE A 21 -9.20 0.55 10.60
CA ILE A 21 -10.27 -0.19 11.28
C ILE A 21 -10.85 0.64 12.42
N THR A 22 -10.00 1.33 13.19
CA THR A 22 -10.41 2.12 14.37
C THR A 22 -11.29 3.31 13.97
N ILE A 23 -11.02 3.96 12.84
CA ILE A 23 -11.83 5.09 12.35
C ILE A 23 -13.02 4.65 11.49
N SER A 24 -13.10 3.38 11.12
CA SER A 24 -14.20 2.84 10.31
C SER A 24 -15.49 2.78 11.14
N SER A 25 -16.62 3.08 10.51
CA SER A 25 -17.95 2.85 11.09
C SER A 25 -18.36 1.38 11.09
N LYS A 26 -17.61 0.53 10.39
CA LYS A 26 -17.88 -0.92 10.28
C LYS A 26 -17.16 -1.68 11.39
N ASN A 27 -17.83 -2.67 11.96
CA ASN A 27 -17.17 -3.60 12.86
C ASN A 27 -16.24 -4.57 12.09
N GLN A 28 -15.29 -5.18 12.80
CA GLN A 28 -14.29 -6.09 12.20
C GLN A 28 -14.90 -7.33 11.54
N ALA A 29 -16.01 -7.87 12.06
CA ALA A 29 -16.66 -9.04 11.49
C ALA A 29 -17.30 -8.73 10.13
N THR A 30 -17.93 -7.55 10.01
CA THR A 30 -18.46 -7.04 8.74
C THR A 30 -17.34 -6.85 7.73
N ILE A 31 -16.24 -6.19 8.10
CA ILE A 31 -15.09 -5.99 7.21
C ILE A 31 -14.51 -7.33 6.76
N ALA A 32 -14.31 -8.28 7.68
CA ALA A 32 -13.80 -9.61 7.37
C ALA A 32 -14.70 -10.36 6.38
N SER A 33 -16.02 -10.27 6.56
CA SER A 33 -17.00 -10.86 5.64
C SER A 33 -16.95 -10.22 4.25
N GLU A 34 -16.89 -8.89 4.16
CA GLU A 34 -16.81 -8.14 2.89
C GLU A 34 -15.58 -8.53 2.05
N ILE A 35 -14.44 -8.79 2.71
CA ILE A 35 -13.20 -9.20 2.03
C ILE A 35 -13.08 -10.72 1.84
N GLY A 36 -14.14 -11.48 2.17
CA GLY A 36 -14.24 -12.91 1.92
C GLY A 36 -13.49 -13.79 2.93
N TYR A 37 -13.23 -13.31 4.14
CA TYR A 37 -12.79 -14.18 5.23
C TYR A 37 -13.99 -14.88 5.88
N LYS A 38 -13.91 -16.21 5.98
CA LYS A 38 -14.88 -17.02 6.74
C LYS A 38 -14.71 -16.83 8.25
N ASN A 39 -13.48 -16.58 8.70
CA ASN A 39 -13.16 -16.39 10.11
C ASN A 39 -12.81 -14.91 10.38
N PRO A 40 -13.64 -14.18 11.15
CA PRO A 40 -13.37 -12.80 11.54
C PRO A 40 -12.02 -12.59 12.23
N ASN A 41 -11.49 -13.61 12.92
CA ASN A 41 -10.24 -13.51 13.66
C ASN A 41 -9.02 -13.25 12.77
N ASN A 42 -9.10 -13.55 11.47
CA ASN A 42 -8.01 -13.28 10.54
C ASN A 42 -7.66 -11.79 10.51
N LEU A 43 -8.67 -10.90 10.55
CA LEU A 43 -8.45 -9.46 10.53
C LEU A 43 -7.73 -8.97 11.80
N SER A 44 -8.08 -9.53 12.96
CA SER A 44 -7.40 -9.26 14.24
C SER A 44 -5.93 -9.68 14.21
N LEU A 45 -5.63 -10.84 13.60
CA LEU A 45 -4.25 -11.32 13.47
C LEU A 45 -3.44 -10.46 12.48
N ILE A 46 -4.06 -9.99 11.39
CA ILE A 46 -3.40 -9.10 10.41
C ILE A 46 -3.08 -7.74 11.02
N LYS A 47 -4.05 -7.07 11.65
CA LYS A 47 -3.86 -5.73 12.21
C LYS A 47 -2.86 -5.70 13.38
N SER A 48 -2.67 -6.84 14.06
CA SER A 48 -1.66 -7.02 15.10
C SER A 48 -0.30 -7.50 14.58
N GLY A 49 -0.15 -7.66 13.25
CA GLY A 49 1.08 -8.09 12.60
C GLY A 49 1.42 -9.57 12.80
N LYS A 50 0.53 -10.38 13.39
CA LYS A 50 0.78 -11.80 13.68
C LYS A 50 0.77 -12.67 12.42
N ILE A 51 -0.02 -12.29 11.42
CA ILE A 51 -0.02 -12.92 10.10
C ILE A 51 0.07 -11.83 9.02
N PRO A 52 0.71 -12.12 7.87
CA PRO A 52 0.77 -11.16 6.79
C PRO A 52 -0.60 -10.94 6.15
N LEU A 53 -0.82 -9.73 5.61
CA LEU A 53 -1.93 -9.46 4.71
C LEU A 53 -1.68 -10.14 3.35
N PRO A 54 -2.54 -11.06 2.90
CA PRO A 54 -2.42 -11.65 1.57
C PRO A 54 -2.59 -10.62 0.45
N ILE A 55 -1.81 -10.75 -0.63
CA ILE A 55 -1.81 -9.82 -1.78
C ILE A 55 -3.21 -9.70 -2.42
N ASP A 56 -3.94 -10.82 -2.55
CA ASP A 56 -5.30 -10.85 -3.09
C ASP A 56 -6.32 -10.13 -2.19
N LYS A 57 -5.98 -9.87 -0.93
CA LYS A 57 -6.82 -9.17 0.06
C LYS A 57 -6.50 -7.70 0.21
N VAL A 58 -5.39 -7.22 -0.34
CA VAL A 58 -4.98 -5.80 -0.27
C VAL A 58 -6.06 -4.88 -0.84
N ARG A 59 -6.50 -5.10 -2.08
CA ARG A 59 -7.50 -4.26 -2.73
C ARG A 59 -8.88 -4.36 -2.05
N PRO A 60 -9.43 -5.56 -1.78
CA PRO A 60 -10.68 -5.69 -1.04
C PRO A 60 -10.66 -4.97 0.31
N LEU A 61 -9.59 -5.10 1.09
CA LEU A 61 -9.46 -4.46 2.40
C LEU A 61 -9.39 -2.94 2.30
N ALA A 62 -8.58 -2.42 1.39
CA ALA A 62 -8.49 -0.99 1.15
C ALA A 62 -9.86 -0.41 0.75
N ASN A 63 -10.57 -1.07 -0.17
CA ASN A 63 -11.91 -0.64 -0.58
C ASN A 63 -12.91 -0.69 0.57
N ALA A 64 -12.91 -1.77 1.37
CA ALA A 64 -13.83 -1.93 2.51
C ALA A 64 -13.63 -0.85 3.58
N LEU A 65 -12.40 -0.36 3.71
CA LEU A 65 -11.97 0.67 4.66
C LEU A 65 -11.91 2.10 4.07
N GLY A 66 -12.24 2.28 2.79
CA GLY A 66 -12.17 3.59 2.13
C GLY A 66 -10.75 4.15 1.97
N ALA A 67 -9.74 3.29 1.93
CA ALA A 67 -8.33 3.65 1.75
C ALA A 67 -7.86 3.46 0.31
N ASP A 68 -6.73 4.10 -0.04
CA ASP A 68 -6.10 3.90 -1.35
C ASP A 68 -5.45 2.49 -1.45
N PRO A 69 -5.93 1.61 -2.35
CA PRO A 69 -5.38 0.26 -2.51
C PRO A 69 -3.93 0.26 -2.99
N VAL A 70 -3.50 1.28 -3.75
CA VAL A 70 -2.13 1.39 -4.23
C VAL A 70 -1.21 1.69 -3.07
N ARG A 71 -1.55 2.69 -2.25
CA ARG A 71 -0.80 3.03 -1.04
C ARG A 71 -0.64 1.82 -0.12
N LEU A 72 -1.72 1.07 0.12
CA LEU A 72 -1.65 -0.15 0.94
C LEU A 72 -0.74 -1.22 0.32
N MET A 73 -0.85 -1.44 -1.00
CA MET A 73 0.03 -2.38 -1.72
C MET A 73 1.50 -2.00 -1.61
N LEU A 74 1.84 -0.72 -1.80
CA LEU A 74 3.21 -0.23 -1.68
C LEU A 74 3.77 -0.49 -0.28
N MET A 75 2.98 -0.29 0.78
CA MET A 75 3.42 -0.60 2.14
C MET A 75 3.62 -2.10 2.37
N VAL A 76 2.76 -2.95 1.78
CA VAL A 76 2.93 -4.41 1.85
C VAL A 76 4.21 -4.84 1.12
N LEU A 77 4.46 -4.35 -0.09
CA LEU A 77 5.66 -4.65 -0.85
C LEU A 77 6.92 -4.12 -0.15
N GLU A 78 6.91 -2.89 0.33
CA GLU A 78 8.04 -2.28 1.06
C GLU A 78 8.46 -3.12 2.27
N GLU A 79 7.49 -3.66 3.02
CA GLU A 79 7.77 -4.43 4.24
C GLU A 79 8.06 -5.92 3.99
N ARG A 80 7.45 -6.52 2.95
CA ARG A 80 7.44 -7.98 2.76
C ARG A 80 8.22 -8.46 1.55
N HIS A 81 8.32 -7.62 0.52
CA HIS A 81 8.89 -7.93 -0.79
C HIS A 81 9.68 -6.72 -1.34
N PRO A 82 10.66 -6.18 -0.59
CA PRO A 82 11.38 -4.97 -1.00
C PRO A 82 12.10 -5.15 -2.34
N GLU A 83 12.65 -6.34 -2.62
CA GLU A 83 13.28 -6.67 -3.89
C GLU A 83 12.32 -6.60 -5.09
N LEU A 84 11.07 -7.02 -4.89
CA LEU A 84 10.04 -6.93 -5.92
C LEU A 84 9.59 -5.49 -6.15
N LEU A 85 9.52 -4.68 -5.08
CA LEU A 85 9.22 -3.26 -5.19
C LEU A 85 10.30 -2.51 -5.97
N GLU A 86 11.57 -2.78 -5.66
CA GLU A 86 12.70 -2.19 -6.39
C GLU A 86 12.70 -2.60 -7.86
N PHE A 87 12.47 -3.88 -8.16
CA PHE A 87 12.31 -4.34 -9.54
C PHE A 87 11.23 -3.55 -10.30
N PHE A 88 10.05 -3.35 -9.69
CA PHE A 88 9.00 -2.57 -10.33
C PHE A 88 9.34 -1.08 -10.49
N ARG A 89 10.14 -0.51 -9.58
CA ARG A 89 10.63 0.88 -9.70
C ARG A 89 11.62 1.01 -10.86
N GLU A 90 12.56 0.09 -10.98
CA GLU A 90 13.55 0.07 -12.07
C GLU A 90 12.89 -0.11 -13.44
N GLU A 91 11.91 -1.01 -13.54
CA GLU A 91 11.16 -1.27 -14.77
C GLU A 91 10.08 -0.20 -15.07
N GLY A 92 9.88 0.78 -14.18
CA GLY A 92 8.85 1.80 -14.35
C GLY A 92 7.41 1.28 -14.28
N THR A 93 7.19 0.12 -13.66
CA THR A 93 5.90 -0.57 -13.54
C THR A 93 5.31 -0.55 -12.12
N ALA A 94 5.96 0.16 -11.19
CA ALA A 94 5.48 0.31 -9.83
C ALA A 94 4.04 0.86 -9.79
N PRO A 95 3.17 0.35 -8.89
CA PRO A 95 1.83 0.89 -8.72
C PRO A 95 1.88 2.39 -8.37
N LEU A 96 1.28 3.23 -9.23
CA LEU A 96 1.24 4.68 -9.07
C LEU A 96 0.04 5.11 -8.22
N SER A 97 0.29 5.98 -7.25
CA SER A 97 -0.73 6.65 -6.44
C SER A 97 -1.60 7.58 -7.31
N PRO A 98 -2.80 7.99 -6.82
CA PRO A 98 -3.64 8.94 -7.54
C PRO A 98 -2.93 10.25 -7.90
N ASP A 99 -2.05 10.77 -7.06
CA ASP A 99 -1.35 12.03 -7.33
C ASP A 99 -0.21 11.86 -8.35
N GLU A 100 0.53 10.75 -8.29
CA GLU A 100 1.53 10.42 -9.32
C GLU A 100 0.89 10.24 -10.70
N LYS A 101 -0.31 9.65 -10.76
CA LYS A 101 -1.07 9.54 -12.01
C LYS A 101 -1.41 10.92 -12.59
N LYS A 102 -1.80 11.89 -11.78
CA LYS A 102 -2.07 13.26 -12.25
C LYS A 102 -0.84 13.90 -12.87
N VAL A 103 0.33 13.74 -12.25
CA VAL A 103 1.60 14.25 -12.78
C VAL A 103 1.92 13.60 -14.12
N LEU A 104 1.77 12.28 -14.23
CA LEU A 104 2.01 11.55 -15.48
C LEU A 104 1.01 11.90 -16.58
N GLU A 105 -0.26 12.13 -16.24
CA GLU A 105 -1.27 12.62 -17.17
C GLU A 105 -0.91 14.01 -17.69
N ALA A 106 -0.54 14.94 -16.81
CA ALA A 106 -0.09 16.28 -17.20
C ALA A 106 1.15 16.22 -18.10
N PHE A 107 2.10 15.34 -17.79
CA PHE A 107 3.27 15.09 -18.63
C PHE A 107 2.87 14.60 -20.03
N ARG A 108 2.03 13.57 -20.11
CA ARG A 108 1.57 13.00 -21.40
C ARG A 108 0.83 14.03 -22.24
N GLN A 109 -0.08 14.80 -21.63
CA GLN A 109 -0.82 15.86 -22.31
C GLN A 109 0.08 16.97 -22.83
N ARG A 110 1.13 17.33 -22.07
CA ARG A 110 2.01 18.45 -22.43
C ARG A 110 3.05 18.11 -23.49
N PHE A 111 3.51 16.86 -23.51
CA PHE A 111 4.69 16.46 -24.28
C PHE A 111 4.44 15.37 -25.34
N ASP A 112 3.26 14.73 -25.37
CA ASP A 112 2.78 13.83 -26.44
C ASP A 112 3.87 12.94 -27.11
N GLY A 113 4.62 12.19 -26.28
CA GLY A 113 5.66 11.28 -26.78
C GLY A 113 6.97 11.93 -27.22
N GLN A 114 7.17 13.22 -26.99
CA GLN A 114 8.43 13.92 -27.25
C GLN A 114 9.58 13.31 -26.42
N HIS A 115 10.55 12.70 -27.10
CA HIS A 115 11.78 12.22 -26.48
C HIS A 115 12.58 13.37 -25.84
N GLY A 116 13.11 13.14 -24.63
CA GLY A 116 13.89 14.12 -23.85
C GLY A 116 13.06 15.12 -23.05
N ALA A 117 11.73 15.10 -23.14
CA ALA A 117 10.87 15.96 -22.33
C ALA A 117 10.97 15.68 -20.82
N SER A 118 11.32 14.44 -20.45
CA SER A 118 11.54 14.04 -19.05
C SER A 118 12.65 14.85 -18.37
N GLU A 119 13.75 15.15 -19.05
CA GLU A 119 14.88 15.92 -18.48
C GLU A 119 14.43 17.30 -18.02
N LYS A 120 13.69 18.02 -18.87
CA LYS A 120 13.17 19.36 -18.56
C LYS A 120 12.23 19.35 -17.34
N VAL A 121 11.39 18.31 -17.24
CA VAL A 121 10.46 18.18 -16.12
C VAL A 121 11.19 17.81 -14.83
N VAL A 122 12.19 16.92 -14.91
CA VAL A 122 13.01 16.56 -13.76
C VAL A 122 13.80 17.77 -13.24
N GLU A 123 14.39 18.57 -14.13
CA GLU A 123 15.07 19.82 -13.74
C GLU A 123 14.11 20.81 -13.08
N ALA A 124 12.92 21.00 -13.66
CA ALA A 124 11.90 21.88 -13.07
C ALA A 124 11.50 21.41 -11.66
N ILE A 125 11.27 20.11 -11.46
CA ILE A 125 10.90 19.56 -10.14
C ILE A 125 12.03 19.73 -9.12
N LYS A 126 13.30 19.53 -9.53
CA LYS A 126 14.46 19.74 -8.64
C LYS A 126 14.66 21.20 -8.21
N SER A 127 14.07 22.14 -8.95
CA SER A 127 14.20 23.58 -8.70
C SER A 127 13.08 24.18 -7.83
N LEU A 128 12.09 23.38 -7.44
CA LEU A 128 11.02 23.74 -6.49
C LEU A 128 11.51 23.64 -5.04
#